data_AF-A0A7S3KFZ3-F1
#
_entry.id   AF-A0A7S3KFZ3-F1
#
_cell.length_a   1.000
_cell.length_b   1.000
_cell.length_c   1.000
_cell.angle_alpha   90.00
_cell.angle_beta   90.00
_cell.angle_gamma   90.00
#
_symmetry.space_group_name_H-M   'P 1'
#
loop_
_entity.id
_entity.type
_entity.pdbx_description
1 polymer ?
#
loop_
_entity_poly.entity_id
_entity_poly.type
_entity_poly.pdbx_seq_one_letter_code
_entity_poly.pdbx_strand_id
1 'polypeptide(L)'
;WFKTSSSVSVSGISSGGAMAVQMVVAHSSIISGAGIFAAPPYFCARGILQTSFDCMTTGFSVYPTQLKLAAEGYEALGLIDKLSNLIKSKIYFFSGKRDSVVWSGIVKKSQKFFEKLGADVKTEYNISAEH
;
A
#
# COMPACT_ATOMS: atom_id res chain seq x y z
N TRP A 1 -6.22 -3.71 29.88
CA TRP A 1 -4.90 -3.85 29.23
C TRP A 1 -4.85 -2.84 28.10
N PHE A 2 -4.05 -1.80 28.28
CA PHE A 2 -4.21 -0.45 27.74
C PHE A 2 -4.43 -0.40 26.21
N LYS A 3 -5.62 0.02 25.78
CA LYS A 3 -5.85 0.50 24.42
C LYS A 3 -5.40 1.96 24.40
N THR A 4 -4.26 2.27 23.80
CA THR A 4 -3.78 3.65 23.70
C THR A 4 -4.80 4.46 22.90
N SER A 5 -5.27 5.57 23.47
CA SER A 5 -6.22 6.52 22.85
C SER A 5 -5.63 7.29 21.65
N SER A 6 -4.41 6.96 21.22
CA SER A 6 -3.69 7.59 20.11
C SER A 6 -3.78 6.74 18.85
N SER A 7 -4.39 7.29 17.81
CA SER A 7 -4.41 6.74 16.45
C SER A 7 -3.01 6.86 15.82
N VAL A 8 -2.29 5.75 15.63
CA VAL A 8 -0.96 5.75 14.98
C VAL A 8 -1.13 5.71 13.46
N SER A 9 -0.36 6.55 12.76
CA SER A 9 -0.28 6.52 11.30
C SER A 9 1.17 6.38 10.84
N VAL A 10 1.35 5.88 9.63
CA VAL A 10 2.67 5.68 9.01
C VAL A 10 2.71 6.37 7.65
N SER A 11 3.85 6.90 7.24
CA SER A 11 4.02 7.41 5.89
C SER A 11 5.40 7.11 5.34
N GLY A 12 5.52 7.18 4.02
CA GLY A 12 6.80 7.01 3.37
C GLY A 12 6.71 7.22 1.87
N ILE A 13 7.89 7.39 1.27
CA ILE A 13 8.08 7.55 -0.17
C ILE A 13 8.90 6.39 -0.73
N SER A 14 8.64 5.98 -1.97
CA SER A 14 9.44 4.96 -2.66
C SER A 14 9.46 3.64 -1.88
N SER A 15 10.64 3.09 -1.59
CA SER A 15 10.82 1.94 -0.69
C SER A 15 10.24 2.17 0.71
N GLY A 16 10.33 3.39 1.25
CA GLY A 16 9.67 3.77 2.50
C GLY A 16 8.14 3.77 2.39
N GLY A 17 7.60 4.14 1.24
CA GLY A 17 6.17 4.05 0.95
C GLY A 17 5.72 2.60 0.79
N ALA A 18 6.55 1.76 0.16
CA ALA A 18 6.33 0.32 0.08
C ALA A 18 6.30 -0.31 1.48
N MET A 19 7.18 0.14 2.38
CA MET A 19 7.18 -0.28 3.79
C MET A 19 5.96 0.25 4.54
N ALA A 20 5.55 1.50 4.32
CA ALA A 20 4.32 2.05 4.90
C ALA A 20 3.09 1.20 4.51
N VAL A 21 3.04 0.74 3.25
CA VAL A 21 2.03 -0.22 2.77
C VAL A 21 2.13 -1.55 3.51
N GLN A 22 3.33 -2.12 3.71
CA GLN A 22 3.48 -3.35 4.51
C GLN A 22 2.97 -3.16 5.94
N MET A 23 3.38 -2.06 6.58
CA MET A 23 3.04 -1.78 7.98
C MET A 23 1.54 -1.62 8.19
N VAL A 24 0.86 -0.82 7.36
CA VAL A 24 -0.58 -0.59 7.53
C VAL A 24 -1.41 -1.85 7.29
N VAL A 25 -0.96 -2.77 6.41
CA VAL A 25 -1.63 -4.06 6.19
C VAL A 25 -1.32 -5.04 7.32
N ALA A 26 -0.03 -5.23 7.63
CA ALA A 26 0.42 -6.24 8.58
C ALA A 26 0.03 -5.93 10.04
N HIS A 27 0.00 -4.64 10.40
CA HIS A 27 -0.22 -4.17 11.77
C HIS A 27 -1.44 -3.23 11.88
N SER A 28 -2.49 -3.50 11.10
CA SER A 28 -3.72 -2.71 11.02
C SER A 28 -4.51 -2.59 12.33
N SER A 29 -4.22 -3.42 13.34
CA SER A 29 -4.80 -3.29 14.69
C SER A 29 -4.23 -2.12 15.48
N ILE A 30 -3.02 -1.66 15.12
CA ILE A 30 -2.30 -0.55 15.75
C ILE A 30 -2.24 0.66 14.82
N ILE A 31 -2.05 0.44 13.51
CA ILE A 31 -1.91 1.49 12.50
C ILE A 31 -3.26 1.73 11.82
N SER A 32 -3.81 2.92 12.06
CA SER A 32 -5.15 3.33 11.60
C SER A 32 -5.13 4.14 10.31
N GLY A 33 -3.97 4.47 9.76
CA GLY A 33 -3.88 5.20 8.50
C GLY A 33 -2.47 5.25 7.92
N ALA A 34 -2.39 5.56 6.63
CA ALA A 34 -1.12 5.66 5.93
C ALA A 34 -1.08 6.79 4.88
N GLY A 35 0.07 7.45 4.77
CA GLY A 35 0.42 8.33 3.67
C GLY A 35 1.45 7.67 2.75
N ILE A 36 1.05 7.31 1.54
CA ILE A 36 1.82 6.48 0.62
C ILE A 36 2.20 7.30 -0.61
N PHE A 37 3.49 7.59 -0.76
CA PHE A 37 4.02 8.42 -1.84
C PHE A 37 4.83 7.53 -2.79
N ALA A 38 4.49 7.53 -4.08
CA ALA A 38 5.26 6.84 -5.12
C ALA A 38 5.64 5.38 -4.76
N ALA A 39 4.64 4.55 -4.44
CA ALA A 39 4.89 3.21 -3.91
C ALA A 39 3.94 2.11 -4.42
N PRO A 40 4.42 0.86 -4.48
CA PRO A 40 3.67 -0.30 -4.96
C PRO A 40 2.63 -0.83 -3.96
N PRO A 41 1.71 -1.71 -4.41
CA PRO A 41 0.79 -2.45 -3.53
C PRO A 41 1.51 -3.38 -2.56
N TYR A 42 0.76 -3.83 -1.55
CA TYR A 42 1.19 -4.84 -0.59
C TYR A 42 1.68 -6.10 -1.30
N PHE A 43 2.75 -6.70 -0.77
CA PHE A 43 3.35 -7.92 -1.30
C PHE A 43 3.78 -7.88 -2.78
N CYS A 44 3.89 -6.70 -3.41
CA CYS A 44 4.14 -6.59 -4.85
C CYS A 44 5.40 -7.34 -5.31
N ALA A 45 6.55 -7.06 -4.69
CA ALA A 45 7.83 -7.62 -5.08
C ALA A 45 8.05 -9.07 -4.63
N ARG A 46 7.23 -9.58 -3.69
CA ARG A 46 7.31 -10.97 -3.16
C ARG A 46 8.70 -11.37 -2.63
N GLY A 47 9.50 -10.39 -2.21
CA GLY A 47 10.90 -10.61 -1.79
C GLY A 47 11.89 -10.89 -2.93
N ILE A 48 11.49 -10.69 -4.19
CA ILE A 48 12.30 -11.00 -5.38
C ILE A 48 12.73 -9.69 -6.06
N LEU A 49 14.04 -9.48 -6.19
CA LEU A 49 14.62 -8.28 -6.80
C LEU A 49 14.17 -8.09 -8.25
N GLN A 50 14.11 -9.15 -9.04
CA GLN A 50 13.65 -9.04 -10.43
C GLN A 50 12.20 -8.54 -10.52
N THR A 51 11.35 -8.95 -9.58
CA THR A 51 9.94 -8.54 -9.52
C THR A 51 9.79 -7.10 -9.03
N SER A 52 10.75 -6.57 -8.24
CA SER A 52 10.66 -5.18 -7.77
C SER A 52 10.72 -4.17 -8.91
N PHE A 53 11.44 -4.45 -9.99
CA PHE A 53 11.46 -3.58 -11.17
C PHE A 53 10.08 -3.48 -11.84
N ASP A 54 9.36 -4.59 -11.96
CA ASP A 54 8.00 -4.58 -12.48
C ASP A 54 7.03 -3.84 -11.53
N CYS A 55 7.26 -3.93 -10.22
CA CYS A 55 6.56 -3.15 -9.21
C CYS A 55 6.87 -1.65 -9.20
N MET A 56 7.80 -1.19 -10.03
CA MET A 56 8.16 0.22 -10.15
C MET A 56 7.78 0.79 -11.52
N THR A 57 7.74 -0.05 -12.56
CA THR A 57 7.64 0.40 -13.96
C THR A 57 6.40 -0.15 -14.65
N THR A 58 6.55 -1.22 -15.44
CA THR A 58 5.53 -1.80 -16.31
C THR A 58 4.31 -2.29 -15.57
N GLY A 59 4.48 -2.81 -14.36
CA GLY A 59 3.43 -3.38 -13.55
C GLY A 59 2.73 -4.58 -14.19
N PHE A 60 3.33 -5.27 -15.16
CA PHE A 60 2.69 -6.35 -15.91
C PHE A 60 2.18 -7.46 -14.99
N SER A 61 2.95 -7.80 -13.95
CA SER A 61 2.63 -8.82 -12.94
C SER A 61 1.89 -8.29 -11.71
N VAL A 62 1.55 -7.01 -11.70
CA VAL A 62 0.92 -6.33 -10.56
C VAL A 62 -0.60 -6.34 -10.74
N TYR A 63 -1.26 -7.31 -10.11
CA TYR A 63 -2.71 -7.51 -10.15
C TYR A 63 -3.32 -7.32 -8.76
N PRO A 64 -4.01 -6.19 -8.49
CA PRO A 64 -4.54 -5.89 -7.16
C PRO A 64 -5.45 -6.99 -6.57
N THR A 65 -6.23 -7.68 -7.41
CA THR A 65 -7.07 -8.80 -6.95
C THR A 65 -6.24 -9.99 -6.47
N GLN A 66 -5.15 -10.35 -7.17
CA GLN A 66 -4.29 -11.46 -6.74
C GLN A 66 -3.49 -11.10 -5.47
N LEU A 67 -3.06 -9.84 -5.36
CA LEU A 67 -2.38 -9.36 -4.15
C LEU A 67 -3.32 -9.33 -2.94
N LYS A 68 -4.60 -8.99 -3.15
CA LYS A 68 -5.64 -9.15 -2.11
C LYS A 68 -5.80 -10.61 -1.69
N LEU A 69 -5.90 -11.54 -2.64
CA LEU A 69 -6.00 -12.98 -2.32
C LEU A 69 -4.78 -13.47 -1.54
N ALA A 70 -3.58 -13.00 -1.88
CA ALA A 70 -2.37 -13.31 -1.12
C ALA A 70 -2.44 -12.75 0.31
N ALA A 71 -2.93 -11.52 0.49
CA ALA A 71 -3.15 -10.93 1.81
C ALA A 71 -4.18 -11.73 2.62
N GLU A 72 -5.28 -12.18 2.01
CA GLU A 72 -6.29 -13.04 2.67
C GLU A 72 -5.66 -14.38 3.11
N GLY A 73 -4.77 -14.95 2.31
CA GLY A 73 -3.98 -16.12 2.70
C GLY A 73 -3.08 -15.85 3.92
N TYR A 74 -2.41 -14.70 3.96
CA TYR A 74 -1.58 -14.32 5.12
C TYR A 74 -2.41 -14.02 6.37
N GLU A 75 -3.61 -13.45 6.23
CA GLU A 75 -4.57 -13.28 7.33
C GLU A 75 -5.00 -14.65 7.87
N ALA A 76 -5.36 -15.60 7.01
CA ALA A 76 -5.77 -16.94 7.41
C ALA A 76 -4.66 -17.71 8.15
N LEU A 77 -3.39 -17.43 7.83
CA LEU A 77 -2.22 -17.97 8.52
C LEU A 77 -1.85 -17.22 9.82
N GLY A 78 -2.53 -16.11 10.13
CA GLY A 78 -2.21 -15.26 11.27
C GLY A 78 -0.89 -14.50 11.14
N LEU A 79 -0.38 -14.32 9.91
CA LEU A 79 0.87 -13.61 9.62
C LEU A 79 0.69 -12.10 9.49
N ILE A 80 -0.55 -11.65 9.30
CA ILE A 80 -0.96 -10.24 9.33
C ILE A 80 -2.22 -10.07 10.16
N ASP A 81 -2.46 -8.84 10.61
CA ASP A 81 -3.72 -8.46 11.25
C ASP A 81 -4.93 -8.65 10.32
N LYS A 82 -6.12 -8.71 10.92
CA LYS A 82 -7.37 -8.88 10.19
C LYS A 82 -7.56 -7.80 9.12
N LEU A 83 -7.83 -8.19 7.89
CA LEU A 83 -8.06 -7.28 6.77
C LEU A 83 -9.31 -6.42 6.98
N SER A 84 -10.28 -6.90 7.75
CA SER A 84 -11.45 -6.12 8.19
C SER A 84 -11.10 -4.86 8.99
N ASN A 85 -9.91 -4.76 9.58
CA ASN A 85 -9.45 -3.54 10.23
C ASN A 85 -9.24 -2.40 9.23
N LEU A 86 -8.86 -2.74 7.98
CA LEU A 86 -8.54 -1.76 6.93
C LEU A 86 -9.76 -1.00 6.42
N ILE A 87 -10.98 -1.49 6.65
CA ILE A 87 -12.23 -0.80 6.31
C ILE A 87 -12.30 0.58 6.98
N LYS A 88 -11.68 0.72 8.15
CA LYS A 88 -11.65 1.98 8.91
C LYS A 88 -10.37 2.79 8.67
N SER A 89 -9.43 2.25 7.89
CA SER A 89 -8.13 2.88 7.68
C SER A 89 -8.25 4.03 6.68
N LYS A 90 -7.62 5.16 7.02
CA LYS A 90 -7.51 6.33 6.14
C LYS A 90 -6.21 6.25 5.36
N ILE A 91 -6.31 6.13 4.05
CA ILE A 91 -5.16 5.94 3.18
C ILE A 91 -5.07 7.11 2.21
N TYR A 92 -3.94 7.80 2.21
CA TYR A 92 -3.64 8.86 1.26
C TYR A 92 -2.58 8.37 0.27
N PHE A 93 -2.84 8.52 -1.02
CA PHE A 93 -1.88 8.25 -2.08
C PHE A 93 -1.43 9.53 -2.76
N PHE A 94 -0.13 9.61 -3.03
CA PHE A 94 0.45 10.63 -3.88
C PHE A 94 1.30 9.97 -4.98
N SER A 95 1.20 10.49 -6.20
CA SER A 95 2.14 10.19 -7.28
C SER A 95 2.32 11.43 -8.16
N GLY A 96 3.58 11.80 -8.41
CA GLY A 96 3.90 12.89 -9.32
C GLY A 96 3.59 12.52 -10.77
N LYS A 97 3.05 13.46 -11.56
CA LYS A 97 2.77 13.24 -12.99
C LYS A 97 4.01 12.91 -13.82
N ARG A 98 5.20 13.25 -13.31
CA ARG A 98 6.47 13.02 -14.00
C ARG A 98 7.30 11.91 -13.38
N ASP A 99 6.82 11.26 -12.32
CA ASP A 99 7.58 10.20 -11.63
C ASP A 99 8.04 9.12 -12.61
N SER A 100 9.33 9.13 -12.88
CA SER A 100 10.02 8.23 -13.81
C SER A 100 10.55 6.97 -13.13
N VAL A 101 10.50 6.90 -11.80
CA VAL A 101 11.05 5.81 -10.97
C VAL A 101 9.95 4.85 -10.53
N VAL A 102 8.87 5.36 -9.94
CA VAL A 102 7.67 4.57 -9.58
C VAL A 102 6.49 5.14 -10.33
N TRP A 103 6.20 4.55 -11.49
CA TRP A 103 5.21 5.05 -12.41
C TRP A 103 3.84 5.18 -11.75
N SER A 104 3.09 6.24 -12.05
CA SER A 104 1.78 6.47 -11.43
C SER A 104 0.78 5.31 -11.65
N GLY A 105 0.98 4.51 -12.71
CA GLY A 105 0.24 3.28 -12.94
C GLY A 105 0.39 2.26 -11.81
N ILE A 106 1.57 2.16 -11.20
CA ILE A 106 1.84 1.33 -10.01
C ILE A 106 1.09 1.88 -8.80
N VAL A 107 1.17 3.18 -8.55
CA VAL A 107 0.50 3.80 -7.39
C VAL A 107 -1.02 3.62 -7.50
N LYS A 108 -1.59 3.76 -8.70
CA LYS A 108 -3.01 3.47 -8.96
C LYS A 108 -3.38 1.99 -8.71
N LYS A 109 -2.46 1.05 -8.91
CA LYS A 109 -2.67 -0.36 -8.55
C LYS A 109 -2.62 -0.56 -7.03
N SER A 110 -1.76 0.19 -6.33
CA SER A 110 -1.74 0.24 -4.87
C SER A 110 -3.05 0.79 -4.30
N GLN A 111 -3.54 1.91 -4.84
CA GLN A 111 -4.89 2.43 -4.55
C GLN A 111 -5.97 1.35 -4.71
N LYS A 112 -6.03 0.69 -5.88
CA LYS A 112 -7.04 -0.35 -6.16
C LYS A 112 -6.98 -1.53 -5.20
N PHE A 113 -5.81 -1.85 -4.66
CA PHE A 113 -5.67 -2.88 -3.64
C PHE A 113 -6.40 -2.49 -2.35
N PHE A 114 -6.21 -1.26 -1.86
CA PHE A 114 -6.90 -0.75 -0.66
C PHE A 114 -8.39 -0.52 -0.86
N GLU A 115 -8.82 -0.04 -2.03
CA GLU A 115 -10.24 0.09 -2.38
C GLU A 115 -10.97 -1.25 -2.30
N LYS A 116 -10.33 -2.34 -2.78
CA LYS A 116 -10.88 -3.70 -2.70
C LYS A 116 -10.97 -4.25 -1.26
N LEU A 117 -10.27 -3.63 -0.32
CA LEU A 117 -10.31 -3.95 1.11
C LEU A 117 -11.25 -3.03 1.89
N GLY A 118 -11.92 -2.09 1.21
CA GLY A 118 -12.90 -1.17 1.79
C GLY A 118 -12.32 0.01 2.55
N ALA A 119 -11.03 0.32 2.37
CA ALA A 119 -10.40 1.46 3.04
C ALA A 119 -10.93 2.83 2.52
N ASP A 120 -10.85 3.86 3.37
CA ASP A 120 -11.13 5.25 2.98
C ASP A 120 -9.91 5.83 2.26
N VAL A 121 -9.98 5.91 0.92
CA VAL A 121 -8.84 6.30 0.08
C VAL A 121 -8.99 7.72 -0.47
N LYS A 122 -7.95 8.53 -0.27
CA LYS A 122 -7.76 9.83 -0.92
C LYS A 122 -6.52 9.81 -1.81
N THR A 123 -6.53 10.60 -2.88
CA THR A 123 -5.45 10.60 -3.88
C THR A 123 -5.09 12.00 -4.33
N GLU A 124 -3.84 12.17 -4.76
CA GLU A 124 -3.35 13.34 -5.50
C GLU A 124 -2.39 12.86 -6.60
N TYR A 125 -2.78 13.11 -7.85
CA TYR A 125 -2.05 12.65 -9.05
C TYR A 125 -1.83 13.78 -10.08
N ASN A 126 -2.18 15.02 -9.75
CA ASN A 126 -2.16 16.14 -10.70
C ASN A 126 -0.96 17.07 -10.51
N ILE A 127 -0.16 16.87 -9.46
CA ILE A 127 1.04 17.66 -9.19
C ILE A 127 2.18 17.24 -10.13
N SER A 128 2.83 18.22 -10.77
CA SER A 128 3.98 18.01 -11.66
C SER A 128 5.29 17.78 -10.88
N ALA A 129 5.29 16.76 -10.03
CA ALA A 129 6.46 16.29 -9.30
C ALA A 129 7.15 15.13 -10.03
N GLU A 130 8.47 15.04 -9.87
CA GLU A 130 9.25 13.81 -10.08
C GLU A 130 9.16 12.92 -8.83
N HIS A 131 9.94 11.82 -8.83
CA HIS A 131 10.08 10.91 -7.69
C HIS A 131 10.54 11.60 -6.40
#